data_AF-A0AAN1SIA1-F1
#
_entry.id   AF-A0AAN1SIA1-F1
#
_cell.length_a   1.000
_cell.length_b   1.000
_cell.length_c   1.000
_cell.angle_alpha   90.00
_cell.angle_beta   90.00
_cell.angle_gamma   90.00
#
_symmetry.space_group_name_H-M   'P 1'
#
loop_
_entity.id
_entity.type
_entity.pdbx_description
1 polymer ?
#
loop_
_entity_poly.entity_id
_entity_poly.type
_entity_poly.pdbx_seq_one_letter_code
_entity_poly.pdbx_strand_id
1 'polypeptide(L)'
;MTKLSENEVKELIKQYESGKTFTEIAKNFNVSRTCITNRIKKLGIYHLYSQKTCKLCGFSFHPSPHGSQIQKYCSDNCRQRAFLGKDGKAKCVNCKYCGNKFAQSFQRIYCSDECRKKQVEFEKKEAWRSRKCRYCGSLGCEFDGKFCSKKCKTNSFIFSRRAKDRIRYQRARRNGRFDSDIDIHKLIERDGERCYLCGDKVLFYYHYNDPKYPTIEHVTPIAKGGTHSWDNVKVACRECNTRKATSSIGEFSGGEEFGTAKIIVSTKI
;
A
#
# COMPACT_ATOMS: atom_id res chain seq x y z
N MET A 1 29.55 -2.30 -5.94
CA MET A 1 29.77 -0.95 -5.39
C MET A 1 30.84 -0.29 -6.24
N THR A 2 30.48 0.75 -6.99
CA THR A 2 31.41 1.52 -7.84
C THR A 2 32.54 2.05 -6.96
N LYS A 3 33.78 1.63 -7.24
CA LYS A 3 34.95 2.14 -6.53
C LYS A 3 35.24 3.53 -7.08
N LEU A 4 35.18 4.56 -6.24
CA LEU A 4 35.70 5.89 -6.58
C LEU A 4 37.18 5.73 -6.94
N SER A 5 37.56 6.21 -8.12
CA SER A 5 38.94 6.34 -8.58
C SER A 5 39.76 7.23 -7.63
N GLU A 6 41.08 7.17 -7.73
CA GLU A 6 41.97 7.99 -6.90
C GLU A 6 41.74 9.50 -7.10
N ASN A 7 41.41 9.91 -8.33
CA ASN A 7 41.08 11.31 -8.64
C ASN A 7 39.75 11.74 -8.00
N GLU A 8 38.74 10.87 -8.03
CA GLU A 8 37.46 11.13 -7.35
C GLU A 8 37.61 11.18 -5.83
N VAL A 9 38.54 10.44 -5.26
CA VAL A 9 38.85 10.52 -3.82
C VAL A 9 39.45 11.87 -3.45
N LYS A 10 40.37 12.42 -4.26
CA LYS A 10 40.93 13.77 -4.01
C LYS A 10 39.86 14.85 -4.07
N GLU A 11 38.97 14.78 -5.06
CA GLU A 11 37.85 15.73 -5.19
C GLU A 11 36.82 15.57 -4.06
N LEU A 12 36.57 14.34 -3.60
CA LEU A 12 35.73 14.07 -2.43
C LEU A 12 36.30 14.73 -1.16
N ILE A 13 37.62 14.66 -0.94
CA ILE A 13 38.29 15.30 0.21
C ILE A 13 38.09 16.81 0.15
N LYS A 14 38.35 17.44 -1.01
CA LYS A 14 38.16 18.89 -1.20
C LYS A 14 36.72 19.33 -0.93
N GLN A 15 35.74 18.57 -1.41
CA GLN A 15 34.33 18.84 -1.14
C GLN A 15 33.98 18.69 0.35
N TYR A 16 34.52 17.68 1.03
CA TYR A 16 34.33 17.49 2.46
C TYR A 16 34.94 18.63 3.28
N GLU A 17 36.16 19.06 2.96
CA GLU A 17 36.86 20.17 3.62
C GLU A 17 36.17 21.51 3.38
N SER A 18 35.55 21.71 2.22
CA SER A 18 34.73 22.90 1.94
C SER A 18 33.42 22.97 2.73
N GLY A 19 33.08 21.92 3.49
CA GLY A 19 31.89 21.87 4.35
C GLY A 19 30.62 21.32 3.68
N LYS A 20 30.71 20.70 2.49
CA LYS A 20 29.57 20.01 1.88
C LYS A 20 29.14 18.80 2.71
N THR A 21 27.84 18.56 2.77
CA THR A 21 27.28 17.39 3.47
C THR A 21 27.52 16.10 2.67
N PHE A 22 27.56 14.96 3.36
CA PHE A 22 27.69 13.65 2.67
C PHE A 22 26.58 13.38 1.66
N THR A 23 25.39 13.95 1.85
CA THR A 23 24.29 13.81 0.89
C THR A 23 24.58 14.61 -0.39
N GLU A 24 25.12 15.81 -0.27
CA GLU A 24 25.50 16.65 -1.42
C GLU A 24 26.67 16.03 -2.18
N ILE A 25 27.70 15.57 -1.46
CA ILE A 25 28.84 14.87 -2.05
C ILE A 25 28.36 13.59 -2.77
N ALA A 26 27.51 12.79 -2.13
CA ALA A 26 26.96 11.57 -2.72
C ALA A 26 26.19 11.82 -4.02
N LYS A 27 25.41 12.92 -4.08
CA LYS A 27 24.73 13.34 -5.32
C LYS A 27 25.74 13.72 -6.41
N ASN A 28 26.79 14.47 -6.07
CA ASN A 28 27.80 14.93 -7.05
C ASN A 28 28.55 13.75 -7.70
N PHE A 29 28.81 12.68 -6.94
CA PHE A 29 29.48 11.48 -7.44
C PHE A 29 28.51 10.38 -7.91
N ASN A 30 27.20 10.62 -7.86
CA ASN A 30 26.16 9.62 -8.16
C ASN A 30 26.37 8.28 -7.42
N VAL A 31 26.72 8.35 -6.13
CA VAL A 31 26.93 7.18 -5.26
C VAL A 31 26.02 7.27 -4.03
N SER A 32 25.94 6.18 -3.26
CA SER A 32 25.19 6.21 -2.00
C SER A 32 25.90 7.06 -0.95
N ARG A 33 25.12 7.71 -0.07
CA ARG A 33 25.64 8.41 1.13
C ARG A 33 26.56 7.52 1.98
N THR A 34 26.23 6.24 2.07
CA THR A 34 27.00 5.24 2.81
C THR A 34 28.38 5.01 2.18
N CYS A 35 28.50 5.04 0.85
CA CYS A 35 29.77 4.94 0.14
C CYS A 35 30.73 6.08 0.54
N ILE A 36 30.25 7.33 0.49
CA ILE A 36 31.02 8.52 0.91
C ILE A 36 31.42 8.41 2.38
N THR A 37 30.47 8.05 3.25
CA THR A 37 30.70 7.94 4.71
C THR A 37 31.81 6.92 5.02
N ASN A 38 31.75 5.74 4.42
CA ASN A 38 32.74 4.69 4.63
C ASN A 38 34.11 5.07 4.07
N ARG A 39 34.15 5.77 2.92
CA ARG A 39 35.39 6.25 2.31
C ARG A 39 36.09 7.28 3.20
N ILE A 40 35.37 8.28 3.68
CA ILE A 40 35.88 9.30 4.61
C ILE A 40 36.40 8.67 5.91
N LYS A 41 35.66 7.71 6.48
CA LYS A 41 36.09 6.96 7.67
C LYS A 41 37.37 6.17 7.43
N LYS A 42 37.48 5.48 6.28
CA LYS A 42 38.66 4.69 5.91
C LYS A 42 39.90 5.57 5.67
N LEU A 43 39.72 6.79 5.16
CA LEU A 43 40.79 7.77 5.00
C LEU A 43 41.24 8.38 6.33
N GLY A 44 40.55 8.08 7.43
CA GLY A 44 40.89 8.59 8.75
C GLY A 44 40.59 10.06 8.95
N ILE A 45 40.00 10.79 7.98
CA ILE A 45 39.72 12.23 8.05
C ILE A 45 38.33 12.57 8.61
N TYR A 46 37.57 11.54 8.98
CA TYR A 46 36.25 11.71 9.59
C TYR A 46 36.39 12.49 10.90
N HIS A 47 35.82 13.70 10.93
CA HIS A 47 35.80 14.64 12.08
C HIS A 47 37.03 15.52 12.31
N LEU A 48 38.06 15.48 11.47
CA LEU A 48 39.38 15.93 11.94
C LEU A 48 39.61 17.44 12.05
N TYR A 49 39.19 18.31 11.12
CA TYR A 49 39.75 19.69 11.17
C TYR A 49 38.89 20.80 10.56
N SER A 50 37.59 20.88 10.88
CA SER A 50 36.88 22.15 10.64
C SER A 50 36.77 22.93 11.95
N GLN A 51 37.75 23.78 12.23
CA GLN A 51 37.50 24.89 13.15
C GLN A 51 36.34 25.71 12.58
N LYS A 52 35.35 25.99 13.43
CA LYS A 52 34.15 26.75 13.06
C LYS A 52 34.09 28.03 13.85
N THR A 53 33.59 29.08 13.22
CA THR A 53 33.27 30.34 13.89
C THR A 53 31.88 30.25 14.52
N CYS A 54 31.78 30.51 15.82
CA CYS A 54 30.49 30.54 16.51
C CYS A 54 29.61 31.65 15.94
N LYS A 55 28.38 31.32 15.51
CA LYS A 55 27.44 32.30 14.94
C LYS A 55 26.93 33.37 15.92
N LEU A 56 27.18 33.20 17.22
CA LEU A 56 26.79 34.18 18.23
C LEU A 56 27.97 35.04 18.71
N CYS A 57 29.05 34.41 19.20
CA CYS A 57 30.16 35.13 19.82
C CYS A 57 31.39 35.32 18.91
N GLY A 58 31.39 34.73 17.70
CA GLY A 58 32.53 34.82 16.78
C GLY A 58 33.74 33.96 17.16
N PHE A 59 33.75 33.28 18.31
CA PHE A 59 34.88 32.46 18.73
C PHE A 59 35.09 31.24 17.82
N SER A 60 36.35 30.96 17.45
CA SER A 60 36.75 29.77 16.71
C SER A 60 36.78 28.54 17.61
N PHE A 61 36.01 27.50 17.28
CA PHE A 61 35.89 26.30 18.10
C PHE A 61 35.96 25.02 17.25
N HIS A 62 36.36 23.92 17.89
CA HIS A 62 36.29 22.58 17.29
C HIS A 62 34.90 21.98 17.58
N PRO A 63 34.12 21.63 16.56
CA PRO A 63 32.77 21.12 16.78
C PRO A 63 32.82 19.65 17.22
N SER A 64 31.76 19.21 17.91
CA SER A 64 31.62 17.83 18.39
C SER A 64 31.71 16.83 17.22
N PRO A 65 32.36 15.67 17.41
CA PRO A 65 32.43 14.63 16.38
C PRO A 65 31.04 14.31 15.80
N HIS A 66 30.06 14.07 16.67
CA HIS A 66 28.71 13.66 16.28
C HIS A 66 27.84 14.79 15.69
N GLY A 67 28.25 16.04 15.85
CA GLY A 67 27.49 17.23 15.46
C GLY A 67 28.21 18.16 14.50
N SER A 68 29.41 17.80 14.04
CA SER A 68 30.34 18.71 13.35
C SER A 68 29.68 19.51 12.24
N GLN A 69 28.89 18.87 11.38
CA GLN A 69 28.20 19.51 10.25
C GLN A 69 27.06 20.47 10.68
N ILE A 70 26.37 20.17 11.77
CA ILE A 70 25.18 20.91 12.21
C ILE A 70 25.46 21.93 13.33
N GLN A 71 26.59 21.81 14.02
CA GLN A 71 26.91 22.65 15.18
C GLN A 71 27.24 24.08 14.73
N LYS A 72 26.41 25.03 15.19
CA LYS A 72 26.50 26.47 14.85
C LYS A 72 27.15 27.32 15.94
N TYR A 73 27.27 26.78 17.15
CA TYR A 73 27.66 27.52 18.35
C TYR A 73 28.75 26.77 19.12
N CYS A 74 29.68 27.52 19.73
CA CYS A 74 30.80 26.95 20.48
C CYS A 74 30.38 26.27 21.79
N SER A 75 29.23 26.64 22.36
CA SER A 75 28.75 26.13 23.65
C SER A 75 27.22 26.09 23.73
N ASP A 76 26.71 25.30 24.66
CA ASP A 76 25.28 25.25 25.02
C ASP A 76 24.74 26.62 25.43
N ASN A 77 25.55 27.42 26.12
CA ASN A 77 25.22 28.80 26.47
C ASN A 77 25.03 29.67 25.22
N CYS A 78 25.95 29.61 24.23
CA CYS A 78 25.78 30.35 22.98
C CYS A 78 24.57 29.86 22.17
N ARG A 79 24.26 28.55 22.20
CA ARG A 79 23.04 28.02 21.58
C ARG A 79 21.77 28.57 22.25
N GLN A 80 21.72 28.57 23.58
CA GLN A 80 20.56 29.06 24.34
C GLN A 80 20.37 30.57 24.16
N ARG A 81 21.44 31.37 24.23
CA ARG A 81 21.37 32.82 24.00
C ARG A 81 20.90 33.17 22.58
N ALA A 82 21.39 32.45 21.58
CA ALA A 82 20.92 32.61 20.21
C ALA A 82 19.43 32.23 20.04
N PHE A 83 18.93 31.28 20.84
CA PHE A 83 17.51 30.91 20.85
C PHE A 83 16.63 31.95 21.58
N LEU A 84 17.10 32.52 22.69
CA LEU A 84 16.35 33.46 23.53
C LEU A 84 16.31 34.91 23.01
N GLY A 85 17.14 35.27 22.02
CA GLY A 85 17.22 36.64 21.46
C GLY A 85 17.94 37.64 22.38
N LYS A 86 18.01 38.93 21.97
CA LYS A 86 18.71 40.00 22.70
C LYS A 86 18.15 40.24 24.12
N ASP A 87 16.88 39.93 24.35
CA ASP A 87 16.17 40.22 25.61
C ASP A 87 16.16 39.04 26.60
N GLY A 88 16.68 37.86 26.20
CA GLY A 88 16.79 36.70 27.09
C GLY A 88 15.47 36.06 27.54
N LYS A 89 14.31 36.50 27.01
CA LYS A 89 12.98 36.03 27.43
C LYS A 89 12.36 35.10 26.39
N ALA A 90 11.99 33.89 26.81
CA ALA A 90 11.25 32.95 25.95
C ALA A 90 9.89 33.55 25.56
N LYS A 91 9.51 33.43 24.28
CA LYS A 91 8.20 33.88 23.78
C LYS A 91 7.08 33.10 24.48
N CYS A 92 6.15 33.78 25.14
CA CYS A 92 4.97 33.12 25.70
C CYS A 92 3.89 32.92 24.63
N VAL A 93 3.35 31.69 24.53
CA VAL A 93 2.24 31.35 23.63
C VAL A 93 1.16 30.57 24.38
N ASN A 94 -0.07 30.56 23.86
CA ASN A 94 -1.16 29.77 24.44
C ASN A 94 -1.08 28.32 23.97
N CYS A 95 -1.29 27.38 24.89
CA CYS A 95 -1.40 25.96 24.58
C CYS A 95 -2.63 25.70 23.71
N LYS A 96 -2.47 25.02 22.56
CA LYS A 96 -3.59 24.68 21.66
C LYS A 96 -4.67 23.82 22.34
N TYR A 97 -4.30 23.03 23.36
CA TYR A 97 -5.22 22.13 24.06
C TYR A 97 -5.94 22.81 25.23
N CYS A 98 -5.20 23.34 26.21
CA CYS A 98 -5.79 23.89 27.45
C CYS A 98 -5.91 25.43 27.48
N GLY A 99 -5.38 26.13 26.48
CA GLY A 99 -5.40 27.60 26.42
C GLY A 99 -4.38 28.30 27.32
N ASN A 100 -3.80 27.61 28.31
CA ASN A 100 -2.84 28.20 29.24
C ASN A 100 -1.59 28.76 28.54
N LYS A 101 -1.10 29.91 29.01
CA LYS A 101 0.15 30.53 28.57
C LYS A 101 1.35 29.69 29.03
N PHE A 102 2.32 29.48 28.14
CA PHE A 102 3.59 28.82 28.47
C PHE A 102 4.75 29.43 27.69
N ALA A 103 5.96 29.32 28.26
CA ALA A 103 7.19 29.72 27.59
C ALA A 103 7.49 28.76 26.43
N GLN A 104 7.49 29.28 25.21
CA GLN A 104 7.71 28.50 24.02
C GLN A 104 9.20 28.14 23.89
N SER A 105 9.51 26.86 24.11
CA SER A 105 10.78 26.26 23.68
C SER A 105 10.61 25.69 22.28
N PHE A 106 11.42 26.14 21.32
CA PHE A 106 11.29 25.85 19.89
C PHE A 106 9.90 26.19 19.30
N GLN A 107 9.47 25.51 18.23
CA GLN A 107 8.14 25.66 17.62
C GLN A 107 7.05 24.86 18.35
N ARG A 108 7.19 24.61 19.66
CA ARG A 108 6.23 23.82 20.43
C ARG A 108 4.89 24.56 20.57
N ILE A 109 3.77 23.85 20.41
CA ILE A 109 2.41 24.41 20.44
C ILE A 109 1.56 23.95 21.65
N TYR A 110 2.10 23.06 22.49
CA TYR A 110 1.45 22.53 23.69
C TYR A 110 2.31 22.80 24.92
N CYS A 111 1.69 23.13 26.06
CA CYS A 111 2.42 23.41 27.31
C CYS A 111 3.04 22.14 27.93
N SER A 112 2.44 20.98 27.71
CA SER A 112 2.90 19.69 28.21
C SER A 112 2.71 18.57 27.17
N ASP A 113 3.47 17.48 27.33
CA ASP A 113 3.30 16.27 26.52
C ASP A 113 1.93 15.61 26.77
N GLU A 114 1.39 15.79 27.97
CA GLU A 114 0.02 15.38 28.31
C GLU A 114 -1.02 16.17 27.49
N CYS A 115 -0.89 17.49 27.39
CA CYS A 115 -1.77 18.31 26.55
C CYS A 115 -1.70 17.91 25.06
N ARG A 116 -0.50 17.59 24.56
CA ARG A 116 -0.34 17.04 23.21
C ARG A 116 -1.11 15.73 23.04
N LYS A 117 -0.96 14.78 23.98
CA LYS A 117 -1.64 13.48 23.94
C LYS A 117 -3.16 13.63 23.98
N LYS A 118 -3.67 14.49 24.87
CA LYS A 118 -5.11 14.76 25.00
C LYS A 118 -5.70 15.39 23.73
N GLN A 119 -4.97 16.32 23.09
CA GLN A 119 -5.39 16.88 21.80
C GLN A 119 -5.51 15.80 20.71
N VAL A 120 -4.51 14.91 20.61
CA VAL A 120 -4.53 13.82 19.64
C VAL A 120 -5.69 12.86 19.91
N GLU A 121 -5.99 12.56 21.18
CA GLU A 121 -7.12 11.70 21.54
C GLU A 121 -8.47 12.36 21.20
N PHE A 122 -8.61 13.65 21.47
CA PHE A 122 -9.78 14.44 21.06
C PHE A 122 -9.99 14.40 19.54
N GLU A 123 -8.94 14.69 18.77
CA GLU A 123 -9.00 14.66 17.30
C GLU A 123 -9.37 13.26 16.78
N LYS A 124 -8.89 12.18 17.41
CA LYS A 124 -9.28 10.80 17.07
C LYS A 124 -10.77 10.54 17.34
N LYS A 125 -11.30 10.99 18.48
CA LYS A 125 -12.72 10.84 18.83
C LYS A 125 -13.62 11.62 17.87
N GLU A 126 -13.24 12.84 17.51
CA GLU A 126 -13.97 13.66 16.53
C GLU A 126 -13.91 13.07 15.11
N ALA A 127 -12.75 12.60 14.68
CA ALA A 127 -12.60 11.89 13.41
C ALA A 127 -13.41 10.58 13.39
N TRP A 128 -13.61 9.94 14.54
CA TRP A 128 -14.46 8.76 14.65
C TRP A 128 -15.95 9.11 14.58
N ARG A 129 -16.40 10.14 15.32
CA ARG A 129 -17.80 10.62 15.30
C ARG A 129 -18.26 11.01 13.91
N SER A 130 -17.37 11.62 13.13
CA SER A 130 -17.65 12.06 11.75
C SER A 130 -17.61 10.94 10.69
N ARG A 131 -17.19 9.71 11.04
CA ARG A 131 -17.12 8.61 10.06
C ARG A 131 -18.49 8.03 9.75
N LYS A 132 -18.84 8.07 8.46
CA LYS A 132 -20.07 7.47 7.91
C LYS A 132 -19.90 5.98 7.59
N CYS A 133 -20.94 5.20 7.90
CA CYS A 133 -21.07 3.81 7.49
C CYS A 133 -21.17 3.75 5.97
N ARG A 134 -20.35 2.92 5.31
CA ARG A 134 -20.38 2.74 3.85
C ARG A 134 -21.64 2.06 3.32
N TYR A 135 -22.48 1.51 4.20
CA TYR A 135 -23.75 0.87 3.82
C TYR A 135 -24.95 1.77 4.10
N CYS A 136 -25.21 2.08 5.38
CA CYS A 136 -26.41 2.83 5.79
C CYS A 136 -26.18 4.33 5.98
N GLY A 137 -24.93 4.81 5.90
CA GLY A 137 -24.61 6.24 6.07
C GLY A 137 -24.56 6.75 7.51
N SER A 138 -24.87 5.92 8.52
CA SER A 138 -24.86 6.33 9.93
C SER A 138 -23.47 6.81 10.38
N LEU A 139 -23.44 7.86 11.21
CA LEU A 139 -22.23 8.42 11.81
C LEU A 139 -21.74 7.58 13.01
N GLY A 140 -20.49 7.74 13.43
CA GLY A 140 -19.92 7.06 14.60
C GLY A 140 -19.72 5.54 14.43
N CYS A 141 -19.09 5.11 13.34
CA CYS A 141 -18.88 3.68 13.09
C CYS A 141 -17.74 3.08 13.94
N GLU A 142 -18.08 2.38 15.03
CA GLU A 142 -17.15 1.75 15.98
C GLU A 142 -16.63 0.36 15.55
N PHE A 143 -17.42 -0.40 14.79
CA PHE A 143 -17.18 -1.84 14.59
C PHE A 143 -15.95 -2.19 13.72
N ASP A 144 -15.80 -1.57 12.55
CA ASP A 144 -14.76 -1.94 11.54
C ASP A 144 -14.11 -0.70 10.90
N GLY A 145 -14.31 0.48 11.51
CA GLY A 145 -13.91 1.79 10.97
C GLY A 145 -14.58 2.21 9.66
N LYS A 146 -15.33 1.30 9.00
CA LYS A 146 -16.05 1.49 7.73
C LYS A 146 -17.54 1.22 7.82
N PHE A 147 -17.95 0.41 8.79
CA PHE A 147 -19.34 -0.03 8.96
C PHE A 147 -19.73 0.10 10.43
N CYS A 148 -21.00 0.41 10.69
CA CYS A 148 -21.53 0.52 12.05
C CYS A 148 -21.84 -0.84 12.70
N SER A 149 -21.90 -1.93 11.91
CA SER A 149 -22.20 -3.27 12.42
C SER A 149 -21.76 -4.37 11.45
N LYS A 150 -21.63 -5.61 11.96
CA LYS A 150 -21.46 -6.82 11.14
C LYS A 150 -22.55 -6.95 10.07
N LYS A 151 -23.80 -6.62 10.41
CA LYS A 151 -24.94 -6.62 9.47
C LYS A 151 -24.70 -5.66 8.30
N CYS A 152 -24.30 -4.41 8.56
CA CYS A 152 -24.00 -3.44 7.50
C CYS A 152 -22.83 -3.86 6.61
N LYS A 153 -21.79 -4.49 7.18
CA LYS A 153 -20.68 -5.07 6.42
C LYS A 153 -21.16 -6.17 5.47
N THR A 154 -21.92 -7.13 5.98
CA THR A 154 -22.50 -8.21 5.16
C THR A 154 -23.42 -7.67 4.08
N ASN A 155 -24.30 -6.72 4.40
CA ASN A 155 -25.20 -6.13 3.43
C ASN A 155 -24.47 -5.33 2.35
N SER A 156 -23.40 -4.61 2.69
CA SER A 156 -22.55 -3.92 1.71
C SER A 156 -21.90 -4.91 0.74
N PHE A 157 -21.42 -6.05 1.24
CA PHE A 157 -20.88 -7.11 0.40
C PHE A 157 -21.93 -7.71 -0.54
N ILE A 158 -23.12 -8.03 -0.02
CA ILE A 158 -24.24 -8.56 -0.81
C ILE A 158 -24.67 -7.55 -1.88
N PHE A 159 -24.83 -6.27 -1.52
CA PHE A 159 -25.19 -5.20 -2.46
C PHE A 159 -24.16 -5.08 -3.58
N SER A 160 -22.86 -5.06 -3.23
CA SER A 160 -21.77 -4.98 -4.21
C SER A 160 -21.75 -6.20 -5.14
N ARG A 161 -22.00 -7.40 -4.62
CA ARG A 161 -22.09 -8.63 -5.41
C ARG A 161 -23.26 -8.58 -6.39
N ARG A 162 -24.46 -8.23 -5.90
CA ARG A 162 -25.67 -8.08 -6.74
C ARG A 162 -25.48 -7.04 -7.85
N ALA A 163 -24.82 -5.92 -7.56
CA ALA A 163 -24.50 -4.92 -8.56
C ALA A 163 -23.58 -5.47 -9.67
N LYS A 164 -22.53 -6.23 -9.29
CA LYS A 164 -21.66 -6.92 -10.26
C LYS A 164 -22.41 -7.94 -11.09
N ASP A 165 -23.26 -8.76 -10.46
CA ASP A 165 -24.08 -9.77 -11.15
C ASP A 165 -25.03 -9.10 -12.16
N ARG A 166 -25.68 -7.99 -11.77
CA ARG A 166 -26.53 -7.20 -12.67
C ARG A 166 -25.78 -6.72 -13.90
N ILE A 167 -24.58 -6.17 -13.73
CA ILE A 167 -23.73 -5.71 -14.84
C ILE A 167 -23.32 -6.89 -15.73
N ARG A 168 -22.95 -8.03 -15.13
CA ARG A 168 -22.60 -9.25 -15.87
C ARG A 168 -23.77 -9.73 -16.73
N TYR A 169 -24.97 -9.82 -16.17
CA TYR A 169 -26.16 -10.26 -16.91
C TYR A 169 -26.60 -9.24 -17.97
N GLN A 170 -26.47 -7.93 -17.72
CA GLN A 170 -26.69 -6.91 -18.74
C GLN A 170 -25.70 -7.06 -19.91
N ARG A 171 -24.43 -7.33 -19.63
CA ARG A 171 -23.44 -7.62 -20.67
C ARG A 171 -23.81 -8.86 -21.47
N ALA A 172 -24.20 -9.95 -20.80
CA ALA A 172 -24.63 -11.17 -21.47
C ALA A 172 -25.83 -10.94 -22.41
N ARG A 173 -26.81 -10.12 -22.00
CA ARG A 173 -27.93 -9.72 -22.86
C ARG A 173 -27.51 -8.90 -24.08
N ARG A 174 -26.50 -8.04 -23.92
CA ARG A 174 -25.94 -7.25 -25.04
C ARG A 174 -25.15 -8.11 -26.02
N ASN A 175 -24.60 -9.24 -25.57
CA ASN A 175 -23.82 -10.14 -26.41
C ASN A 175 -24.69 -11.01 -27.34
N GLY A 176 -26.03 -11.03 -27.16
CA GLY A 176 -26.95 -11.78 -28.03
C GLY A 176 -27.97 -12.59 -27.24
N ARG A 177 -28.23 -13.83 -27.70
CA ARG A 177 -29.22 -14.73 -27.12
C ARG A 177 -29.03 -14.89 -25.60
N PHE A 178 -30.13 -14.83 -24.87
CA PHE A 178 -30.17 -14.94 -23.42
C PHE A 178 -31.26 -15.92 -22.99
N ASP A 179 -30.87 -17.13 -22.61
CA ASP A 179 -31.78 -18.16 -22.12
C ASP A 179 -31.85 -18.06 -20.58
N SER A 180 -32.93 -17.49 -20.06
CA SER A 180 -33.08 -17.24 -18.61
C SER A 180 -33.37 -18.48 -17.78
N ASP A 181 -33.65 -19.60 -18.43
CA ASP A 181 -34.05 -20.84 -17.79
C ASP A 181 -32.89 -21.83 -17.59
N ILE A 182 -31.66 -21.42 -17.93
CA ILE A 182 -30.43 -22.16 -17.67
C ILE A 182 -30.27 -22.32 -16.16
N ASP A 183 -30.26 -23.58 -15.74
CA ASP A 183 -30.03 -24.01 -14.37
C ASP A 183 -29.01 -25.16 -14.37
N ILE A 184 -28.22 -25.28 -13.30
CA ILE A 184 -27.15 -26.29 -13.22
C ILE A 184 -27.68 -27.72 -13.27
N HIS A 185 -28.87 -27.99 -12.73
CA HIS A 185 -29.49 -29.32 -12.76
C HIS A 185 -29.90 -29.70 -14.18
N LYS A 186 -30.58 -28.80 -14.90
CA LYS A 186 -30.93 -29.00 -16.31
C LYS A 186 -29.68 -29.14 -17.19
N LEU A 187 -28.63 -28.41 -16.88
CA LEU A 187 -27.37 -28.48 -17.62
C LEU A 187 -26.68 -29.85 -17.43
N ILE A 188 -26.75 -30.41 -16.22
CA ILE A 188 -26.25 -31.77 -15.92
C ILE A 188 -27.14 -32.85 -16.54
N GLU A 189 -28.45 -32.66 -16.58
CA GLU A 189 -29.35 -33.57 -17.29
C GLU A 189 -29.01 -33.64 -18.79
N ARG A 190 -28.69 -32.49 -19.40
CA ARG A 190 -28.31 -32.40 -20.81
C ARG A 190 -26.90 -32.91 -21.11
N ASP A 191 -25.90 -32.47 -20.34
CA ASP A 191 -24.47 -32.71 -20.64
C ASP A 191 -23.87 -33.91 -19.86
N GLY A 192 -24.59 -34.42 -18.86
CA GLY A 192 -24.09 -35.40 -17.90
C GLY A 192 -23.33 -34.80 -16.73
N GLU A 193 -22.85 -35.67 -15.84
CA GLU A 193 -22.16 -35.31 -14.60
C GLU A 193 -20.64 -35.16 -14.74
N ARG A 194 -20.13 -34.91 -15.94
CA ARG A 194 -18.69 -34.74 -16.20
C ARG A 194 -18.35 -33.29 -16.53
N CYS A 195 -17.28 -32.79 -15.90
CA CYS A 195 -16.71 -31.49 -16.19
C CYS A 195 -16.23 -31.44 -17.64
N TYR A 196 -16.68 -30.47 -18.43
CA TYR A 196 -16.27 -30.37 -19.85
C TYR A 196 -14.79 -30.00 -20.03
N LEU A 197 -14.14 -29.47 -18.99
CA LEU A 197 -12.73 -29.04 -19.04
C LEU A 197 -11.77 -30.17 -18.67
N CYS A 198 -12.01 -30.89 -17.57
CA CYS A 198 -11.11 -31.94 -17.09
C CYS A 198 -11.66 -33.37 -17.23
N GLY A 199 -12.94 -33.54 -17.59
CA GLY A 199 -13.58 -34.86 -17.74
C GLY A 199 -13.99 -35.56 -16.44
N ASP A 200 -13.55 -35.06 -15.28
CA ASP A 200 -13.91 -35.64 -13.98
C ASP A 200 -15.38 -35.45 -13.63
N LYS A 201 -15.89 -36.31 -12.74
CA LYS A 201 -17.23 -36.14 -12.18
C LYS A 201 -17.36 -34.86 -11.35
N VAL A 202 -18.49 -34.17 -11.50
CA VAL A 202 -18.92 -33.09 -10.60
C VAL A 202 -19.82 -33.65 -9.49
N LEU A 203 -19.77 -33.06 -8.29
CA LEU A 203 -20.30 -33.70 -7.09
C LEU A 203 -21.15 -32.70 -6.27
N PHE A 204 -22.47 -32.81 -6.34
CA PHE A 204 -23.42 -31.93 -5.64
C PHE A 204 -23.46 -32.10 -4.11
N TYR A 205 -23.06 -33.29 -3.62
CA TYR A 205 -23.12 -33.60 -2.19
C TYR A 205 -22.03 -32.88 -1.39
N TYR A 206 -21.04 -32.28 -2.05
CA TYR A 206 -20.06 -31.44 -1.40
C TYR A 206 -20.55 -30.01 -1.18
N HIS A 207 -19.86 -29.30 -0.31
CA HIS A 207 -20.10 -27.88 -0.07
C HIS A 207 -19.94 -27.08 -1.38
N TYR A 208 -20.73 -26.03 -1.60
CA TYR A 208 -20.71 -25.24 -2.85
C TYR A 208 -19.38 -24.54 -3.19
N ASN A 209 -18.43 -24.54 -2.24
CA ASN A 209 -17.07 -24.04 -2.43
C ASN A 209 -16.04 -25.14 -2.74
N ASP A 210 -16.46 -26.41 -2.77
CA ASP A 210 -15.60 -27.54 -3.07
C ASP A 210 -15.09 -27.49 -4.52
N PRO A 211 -13.83 -27.86 -4.78
CA PRO A 211 -13.25 -27.93 -6.13
C PRO A 211 -14.11 -28.72 -7.15
N LYS A 212 -14.73 -29.83 -6.72
CA LYS A 212 -15.56 -30.70 -7.57
C LYS A 212 -17.03 -30.28 -7.66
N TYR A 213 -17.44 -29.21 -6.96
CA TYR A 213 -18.82 -28.76 -7.01
C TYR A 213 -19.21 -28.31 -8.43
N PRO A 214 -20.39 -28.69 -8.95
CA PRO A 214 -20.83 -28.32 -10.29
C PRO A 214 -21.10 -26.82 -10.44
N THR A 215 -20.71 -26.26 -11.58
CA THR A 215 -20.94 -24.86 -11.92
C THR A 215 -21.33 -24.73 -13.40
N ILE A 216 -22.08 -23.67 -13.71
CA ILE A 216 -22.39 -23.28 -15.10
C ILE A 216 -21.17 -22.49 -15.61
N GLU A 217 -20.49 -23.02 -16.62
CA GLU A 217 -19.35 -22.36 -17.22
C GLU A 217 -19.66 -21.90 -18.65
N HIS A 218 -19.24 -20.67 -18.96
CA HIS A 218 -19.39 -20.06 -20.28
C HIS A 218 -18.19 -20.43 -21.16
N VAL A 219 -18.43 -21.21 -22.22
CA VAL A 219 -17.35 -21.67 -23.14
C VAL A 219 -16.58 -20.45 -23.67
N THR A 220 -17.30 -19.51 -24.28
CA THR A 220 -16.81 -18.15 -24.51
C THR A 220 -17.24 -17.27 -23.32
N PRO A 221 -16.30 -16.67 -22.56
CA PRO A 221 -16.65 -15.83 -21.42
C PRO A 221 -17.53 -14.65 -21.81
N ILE A 222 -18.51 -14.30 -20.98
CA ILE A 222 -19.39 -13.12 -21.18
C ILE A 222 -18.57 -11.82 -21.35
N ALA A 223 -17.41 -11.72 -20.67
CA ALA A 223 -16.52 -10.57 -20.81
C ALA A 223 -15.85 -10.46 -22.19
N LYS A 224 -15.74 -11.56 -22.94
CA LYS A 224 -15.16 -11.65 -24.29
C LYS A 224 -16.23 -11.78 -25.38
N GLY A 225 -17.47 -11.36 -25.11
CA GLY A 225 -18.55 -11.38 -26.10
C GLY A 225 -19.40 -12.67 -26.09
N GLY A 226 -19.16 -13.61 -25.18
CA GLY A 226 -19.99 -14.82 -25.10
C GLY A 226 -21.42 -14.56 -24.61
N THR A 227 -22.38 -15.30 -25.13
CA THR A 227 -23.80 -15.24 -24.75
C THR A 227 -24.08 -16.00 -23.45
N HIS A 228 -25.24 -15.74 -22.82
CA HIS A 228 -25.78 -16.63 -21.78
C HIS A 228 -26.88 -17.48 -22.42
N SER A 229 -26.48 -18.42 -23.28
CA SER A 229 -27.37 -19.31 -24.01
C SER A 229 -26.96 -20.76 -23.86
N TRP A 230 -27.90 -21.68 -24.10
CA TRP A 230 -27.67 -23.13 -24.00
C TRP A 230 -26.46 -23.58 -24.83
N ASP A 231 -26.23 -22.96 -25.99
CA ASP A 231 -25.10 -23.29 -26.88
C ASP A 231 -23.72 -22.85 -26.33
N ASN A 232 -23.69 -21.87 -25.42
CA ASN A 232 -22.45 -21.31 -24.87
C ASN A 232 -22.20 -21.69 -23.39
N VAL A 233 -23.03 -22.56 -22.81
CA VAL A 233 -22.84 -23.05 -21.43
C VAL A 233 -22.55 -24.55 -21.38
N LYS A 234 -21.68 -24.95 -20.44
CA LYS A 234 -21.33 -26.35 -20.14
C LYS A 234 -21.17 -26.57 -18.64
N VAL A 235 -21.35 -27.81 -18.20
CA VAL A 235 -21.05 -28.21 -16.82
C VAL A 235 -19.54 -28.21 -16.59
N ALA A 236 -19.06 -27.47 -15.59
CA ALA A 236 -17.68 -27.54 -15.15
C ALA A 236 -17.59 -27.68 -13.63
N CYS A 237 -16.56 -28.36 -13.14
CA CYS A 237 -16.22 -28.29 -11.72
C CYS A 237 -15.78 -26.87 -11.35
N ARG A 238 -16.01 -26.48 -10.10
CA ARG A 238 -15.70 -25.15 -9.57
C ARG A 238 -14.24 -24.76 -9.77
N GLU A 239 -13.33 -25.70 -9.56
CA GLU A 239 -11.88 -25.48 -9.73
C GLU A 239 -11.54 -25.11 -11.17
N CYS A 240 -12.00 -25.89 -12.15
CA CYS A 240 -11.73 -25.62 -13.56
C CYS A 240 -12.36 -24.31 -14.02
N ASN A 241 -13.61 -24.03 -13.63
CA ASN A 241 -14.27 -22.75 -13.91
C ASN A 241 -13.49 -21.57 -13.31
N THR A 242 -13.07 -21.67 -12.05
CA THR A 242 -12.28 -20.62 -11.38
C THR A 242 -10.93 -20.40 -12.07
N ARG A 243 -10.25 -21.48 -12.47
CA ARG A 243 -8.95 -21.42 -13.17
C ARG A 243 -9.10 -20.83 -14.58
N LYS A 244 -10.18 -21.17 -15.30
CA LYS A 244 -10.46 -20.62 -16.63
C LYS A 244 -10.84 -19.14 -16.55
N ALA A 245 -11.67 -18.76 -15.59
CA ALA A 245 -12.11 -17.38 -15.35
C ALA A 245 -12.59 -16.68 -16.64
N THR A 246 -11.79 -15.77 -17.18
CA THR A 246 -12.10 -15.02 -18.40
C THR A 246 -11.28 -15.45 -19.62
N SER A 247 -10.49 -16.51 -19.47
CA SER A 247 -9.74 -17.12 -20.56
C SER A 247 -10.68 -17.87 -21.51
N SER A 248 -10.37 -17.79 -22.80
CA SER A 248 -10.88 -18.66 -23.84
C SER A 248 -10.32 -20.08 -23.66
N ILE A 249 -10.90 -21.06 -24.33
CA ILE A 249 -10.45 -22.45 -24.22
C ILE A 249 -8.98 -22.60 -24.66
N GLY A 250 -8.56 -21.93 -25.73
CA GLY A 250 -7.18 -21.99 -26.23
C GLY A 250 -6.16 -21.45 -25.22
N GLU A 251 -6.49 -20.34 -24.55
CA GLU A 251 -5.65 -19.78 -23.48
C GLU A 251 -5.62 -20.69 -22.24
N PHE A 252 -6.71 -21.40 -21.94
CA PHE A 252 -6.79 -22.30 -20.79
C PHE A 252 -5.99 -23.60 -21.01
N SER A 253 -6.00 -24.14 -22.22
CA SER A 253 -5.29 -25.37 -22.59
C SER A 253 -3.79 -25.16 -22.78
N GLY A 254 -3.33 -23.94 -23.05
CA GLY A 254 -1.92 -23.62 -23.31
C GLY A 254 -1.03 -23.52 -22.06
N GLY A 255 -1.57 -23.71 -20.85
CA GLY A 255 -0.83 -23.75 -19.60
C GLY A 255 -0.60 -25.18 -19.12
N GLU A 256 0.55 -25.75 -19.50
CA GLU A 256 1.20 -26.98 -18.99
C GLU A 256 0.35 -28.26 -18.78
N GLU A 257 0.73 -29.31 -19.51
CA GLU A 257 0.38 -30.71 -19.22
C GLU A 257 0.93 -31.13 -17.85
N PHE A 258 0.10 -31.14 -16.81
CA PHE A 258 0.39 -31.91 -15.60
C PHE A 258 -0.87 -32.64 -15.12
N GLY A 259 -0.85 -33.97 -15.25
CA GLY A 259 -1.77 -34.89 -14.60
C GLY A 259 -3.00 -35.31 -15.42
N THR A 260 -2.80 -36.28 -16.33
CA THR A 260 -3.80 -37.25 -16.84
C THR A 260 -5.25 -36.78 -17.04
N ALA A 261 -5.50 -35.73 -17.82
CA ALA A 261 -6.83 -35.49 -18.38
C ALA A 261 -6.70 -34.87 -19.78
N LYS A 262 -6.90 -35.70 -20.81
CA LYS A 262 -7.07 -35.21 -22.19
C LYS A 262 -8.32 -34.32 -22.23
N ILE A 263 -8.15 -33.07 -22.64
CA ILE A 263 -9.25 -32.17 -22.95
C ILE A 263 -10.03 -32.79 -24.11
N ILE A 264 -11.23 -33.28 -23.83
CA ILE A 264 -12.11 -33.84 -24.87
C ILE A 264 -12.80 -32.65 -25.56
N VAL A 265 -12.16 -32.09 -26.57
CA VAL A 265 -12.85 -31.21 -27.53
C VAL A 265 -13.69 -32.11 -28.41
N SER A 266 -14.94 -32.36 -28.03
CA SER A 266 -15.89 -33.09 -28.86
C SER A 266 -16.33 -32.21 -30.02
N THR A 267 -15.58 -32.24 -31.12
CA THR A 267 -16.05 -31.78 -32.43
C THR A 267 -17.03 -32.81 -32.97
N LYS A 268 -18.33 -32.57 -32.81
CA LYS A 268 -19.34 -33.13 -33.72
C LYS A 268 -20.02 -31.97 -34.44
N ILE A 269 -19.74 -31.91 -35.74
CA ILE A 269 -20.54 -31.22 -36.77
C ILE A 269 -21.91 -31.88 -36.81
#